data_AF-A0A100WMF6-F1
#
_entry.id   AF-A0A100WMF6-F1
#
_cell.length_a   1.000
_cell.length_b   1.000
_cell.length_c   1.000
_cell.angle_alpha   90.00
_cell.angle_beta   90.00
_cell.angle_gamma   90.00
#
_symmetry.space_group_name_H-M   'P 1'
#
loop_
_entity.id
_entity.type
_entity.pdbx_description
1 polymer ?
#
loop_
_entity_poly.entity_id
_entity_poly.type
_entity_poly.pdbx_seq_one_letter_code
_entity_poly.pdbx_strand_id
1 'polypeptide(L)'
;MANNPHWAEVSAAANRARTNQAGRRQAVLAQRALTALTDPILPGPHVVRWIQALQLRINHPDWTLAQLGQSMTPPITKHAYAALLRRALRAGEITADPSAEHAGRDWSNFDESGRTET
;
A
#
# COMPACT_ATOMS: atom_id res chain seq x y z
N MET A 1 24.72 21.14 -34.15
CA MET A 1 23.84 21.21 -32.97
C MET A 1 24.57 20.54 -31.80
N ALA A 2 25.16 21.32 -30.89
CA ALA A 2 25.91 20.77 -29.75
C ALA A 2 24.92 20.31 -28.68
N ASN A 3 24.84 19.00 -28.43
CA ASN A 3 24.08 18.41 -27.33
C ASN A 3 24.83 18.71 -26.03
N ASN A 4 24.35 19.65 -25.23
CA ASN A 4 25.09 20.17 -24.07
C ASN A 4 24.87 19.23 -22.85
N PRO A 5 25.87 18.43 -22.43
CA PRO A 5 25.71 17.34 -21.47
C PRO A 5 25.30 17.80 -20.07
N HIS A 6 25.65 19.03 -19.70
CA HIS A 6 25.28 19.65 -18.42
C HIS A 6 23.76 19.70 -18.18
N TRP A 7 22.93 19.89 -19.22
CA TRP A 7 21.47 19.93 -19.07
C TRP A 7 20.85 18.56 -18.75
N ALA A 8 21.45 17.49 -19.28
CA ALA A 8 21.03 16.13 -18.99
C ALA A 8 21.33 15.76 -17.52
N GLU A 9 22.49 16.17 -17.01
CA GLU A 9 22.90 15.95 -15.62
C GLU A 9 22.02 16.71 -14.62
N VAL A 10 21.74 17.99 -14.87
CA VAL A 10 20.85 18.80 -14.04
C VAL A 10 19.43 18.21 -14.02
N SER A 11 18.92 17.78 -15.18
CA SER A 11 17.60 17.14 -15.28
C SER A 11 17.55 15.81 -14.52
N ALA A 12 18.60 15.01 -14.61
CA ALA A 12 18.73 13.75 -13.87
C ALA A 12 18.83 13.96 -12.36
N ALA A 13 19.56 14.99 -11.91
CA ALA A 13 19.62 15.37 -10.49
C ALA A 13 18.25 15.83 -9.96
N ALA A 14 17.54 16.68 -10.70
CA ALA A 14 16.20 17.14 -10.34
C ALA A 14 15.18 15.98 -10.27
N ASN A 15 15.23 15.03 -11.22
CA ASN A 15 14.39 13.83 -11.18
C ASN A 15 14.69 12.96 -9.96
N ARG A 16 15.97 12.76 -9.62
CA ARG A 16 16.37 12.01 -8.42
C ARG A 16 15.86 12.67 -7.15
N ALA A 17 16.01 13.99 -7.02
CA ALA A 17 15.51 14.75 -5.87
C ALA A 17 13.99 14.61 -5.70
N ARG A 18 13.22 14.80 -6.79
CA ARG A 18 11.76 14.63 -6.77
C ARG A 18 11.34 13.20 -6.40
N THR A 19 12.07 12.20 -6.90
CA THR A 19 11.80 10.78 -6.60
C THR A 19 12.06 10.45 -5.13
N ASN A 20 13.17 10.94 -4.56
CA ASN A 20 13.50 10.72 -3.15
C ASN A 20 12.49 11.42 -2.24
N GLN A 21 12.10 12.65 -2.57
CA GLN A 21 11.08 13.37 -1.80
C GLN A 21 9.73 12.65 -1.84
N ALA A 22 9.31 12.14 -3.01
CA ALA A 22 8.11 11.32 -3.13
C ALA A 22 8.20 10.05 -2.29
N GLY A 23 9.35 9.37 -2.30
CA GLY A 23 9.61 8.20 -1.49
C GLY A 23 9.52 8.44 0.02
N ARG A 24 10.03 9.57 0.52
CA ARG A 24 9.91 9.97 1.93
C ARG A 24 8.48 10.26 2.33
N ARG A 25 7.72 10.95 1.48
CA ARG A 25 6.27 11.17 1.70
C ARG A 25 5.51 9.85 1.78
N GLN A 26 5.84 8.90 0.90
CA GLN A 26 5.26 7.55 0.95
C GLN A 26 5.61 6.80 2.23
N ALA A 27 6.83 6.94 2.76
CA ALA A 27 7.21 6.33 4.04
C ALA A 27 6.37 6.88 5.21
N VAL A 28 6.12 8.19 5.25
CA VAL A 28 5.24 8.80 6.27
C VAL A 28 3.81 8.26 6.18
N LEU A 29 3.24 8.17 4.97
CA LEU A 29 1.91 7.59 4.78
C LEU A 29 1.89 6.10 5.13
N ALA A 30 2.97 5.38 4.80
CA ALA A 30 3.07 3.96 5.09
C ALA A 30 3.13 3.68 6.60
N GLN A 31 3.77 4.54 7.38
CA GLN A 31 3.78 4.43 8.84
C GLN A 31 2.36 4.54 9.42
N ARG A 32 1.56 5.49 8.93
CA ARG A 32 0.16 5.66 9.35
C ARG A 32 -0.71 4.46 8.97
N ALA A 33 -0.58 3.99 7.73
CA ALA A 33 -1.32 2.83 7.26
C ALA A 33 -0.94 1.55 8.00
N LEU A 34 0.34 1.37 8.35
CA LEU A 34 0.79 0.22 9.13
C LEU A 34 0.13 0.20 10.51
N THR A 35 0.08 1.33 11.21
CA THR A 35 -0.59 1.44 12.51
C THR A 35 -2.05 1.00 12.43
N ALA A 36 -2.78 1.42 11.40
CA ALA A 36 -4.18 1.01 11.21
C ALA A 36 -4.35 -0.48 10.89
N LEU A 37 -3.40 -1.09 10.17
CA LEU A 37 -3.45 -2.49 9.76
C LEU A 37 -2.95 -3.49 10.82
N THR A 38 -2.39 -3.01 11.93
CA THR A 38 -1.86 -3.88 13.00
C THR A 38 -2.93 -4.26 14.04
N ASP A 39 -4.21 -3.96 13.76
CA ASP A 39 -5.34 -4.37 14.60
C ASP A 39 -5.50 -5.92 14.57
N PRO A 40 -5.68 -6.62 15.72
CA PRO A 40 -5.42 -8.07 15.84
C PRO A 40 -6.42 -9.03 15.19
N ILE A 41 -7.42 -8.56 14.44
CA ILE A 41 -8.40 -9.46 13.80
C ILE A 41 -7.75 -10.13 12.57
N LEU A 42 -7.11 -11.28 12.82
CA LEU A 42 -6.40 -12.18 11.89
C LEU A 42 -6.17 -11.63 10.46
N PRO A 43 -5.00 -11.02 10.20
CA PRO A 43 -4.70 -10.50 8.87
C PRO A 43 -4.58 -11.64 7.87
N GLY A 44 -5.50 -11.71 6.91
CA GLY A 44 -5.42 -12.65 5.79
C GLY A 44 -4.12 -12.50 4.98
N PRO A 45 -3.75 -13.46 4.12
CA PRO A 45 -2.47 -13.48 3.41
C PRO A 45 -2.21 -12.22 2.56
N HIS A 46 -3.26 -11.53 2.12
CA HIS A 46 -3.15 -10.25 1.42
C HIS A 46 -2.69 -9.09 2.34
N VAL A 47 -3.18 -9.07 3.59
CA VAL A 47 -2.83 -8.06 4.59
C VAL A 47 -1.37 -8.22 5.02
N VAL A 48 -0.90 -9.47 5.18
CA VAL A 48 0.52 -9.76 5.45
C VAL A 48 1.43 -9.17 4.36
N ARG A 49 1.07 -9.34 3.08
CA ARG A 49 1.83 -8.75 1.97
C ARG A 49 1.77 -7.23 1.94
N TRP A 50 0.67 -6.62 2.38
CA TRP A 50 0.56 -5.17 2.53
C TRP A 50 1.48 -4.66 3.63
N ILE A 51 1.43 -5.29 4.82
CA ILE A 51 2.30 -4.97 5.94
C ILE A 51 3.78 -5.05 5.52
N GLN A 52 4.18 -6.13 4.84
CA GLN A 52 5.54 -6.27 4.34
C GLN A 52 5.94 -5.14 3.37
N ALA A 53 5.06 -4.78 2.43
CA ALA A 53 5.32 -3.71 1.48
C ALA A 53 5.45 -2.34 2.18
N LEU A 54 4.61 -2.06 3.18
CA LEU A 54 4.66 -0.84 4.00
C LEU A 54 5.95 -0.78 4.81
N GLN A 55 6.33 -1.85 5.49
CA GLN A 55 7.58 -1.95 6.24
C GLN A 55 8.81 -1.71 5.36
N LEU A 56 8.88 -2.32 4.18
CA LEU A 56 9.97 -2.08 3.23
C LEU A 56 10.06 -0.61 2.81
N ARG A 57 8.91 0.04 2.58
CA ARG A 57 8.86 1.47 2.20
C ARG A 57 9.31 2.39 3.34
N ILE A 58 9.01 2.02 4.59
CA ILE A 58 9.43 2.74 5.81
C ILE A 58 10.93 2.59 6.02
N ASN A 59 11.45 1.37 5.96
CA ASN A 59 12.86 1.06 6.22
C ASN A 59 13.80 1.60 5.13
N HIS A 60 13.31 1.74 3.90
CA HIS A 60 14.11 2.17 2.77
C HIS A 60 13.46 3.35 2.01
N PRO A 61 13.40 4.54 2.64
CA PRO A 61 12.71 5.71 2.11
C PRO A 61 13.39 6.35 0.89
N ASP A 62 14.59 5.91 0.52
CA ASP A 62 15.31 6.39 -0.66
C ASP A 62 15.46 5.30 -1.74
N TRP A 63 14.96 4.08 -1.50
CA TRP A 63 14.98 3.04 -2.53
C TRP A 63 13.94 3.27 -3.61
N THR A 64 14.30 2.86 -4.83
CA THR A 64 13.38 2.84 -5.95
C THR A 64 12.32 1.75 -5.77
N LEU A 65 11.18 1.93 -6.42
CA LEU A 65 10.11 0.91 -6.43
C LEU A 65 10.55 -0.44 -7.02
N ALA A 66 11.56 -0.43 -7.91
CA ALA A 66 12.13 -1.66 -8.46
C ALA A 66 12.97 -2.41 -7.40
N GLN A 67 13.83 -1.71 -6.66
CA GLN A 67 14.61 -2.27 -5.57
C GLN A 67 13.70 -2.85 -4.48
N LEU A 68 12.64 -2.12 -4.12
CA LEU A 68 11.65 -2.58 -3.14
C LEU A 68 10.86 -3.81 -3.60
N GLY A 69 10.49 -3.87 -4.88
CA GLY A 69 9.85 -5.06 -5.46
C GLY A 69 10.78 -6.27 -5.45
N GLN A 70 12.07 -6.06 -5.73
CA GLN A 70 13.07 -7.11 -5.73
C GLN A 70 13.38 -7.65 -4.33
N SER A 71 13.22 -6.84 -3.28
CA SER A 71 13.42 -7.25 -1.88
C SER A 71 12.21 -7.96 -1.26
N MET A 72 11.10 -8.10 -2.00
CA MET A 72 9.96 -8.90 -1.54
C MET A 72 10.20 -10.40 -1.75
N THR A 73 9.44 -11.22 -1.02
CA THR A 73 9.46 -12.69 -1.17
C THR A 73 8.06 -13.21 -1.49
N PRO A 74 7.85 -13.86 -2.66
CA PRO A 74 8.72 -13.85 -3.84
C PRO A 74 8.94 -12.43 -4.41
N PRO A 75 10.05 -12.20 -5.14
CA PRO A 75 10.31 -10.92 -5.80
C PRO A 75 9.20 -10.54 -6.79
N ILE A 76 8.91 -9.24 -6.89
CA ILE A 76 7.89 -8.72 -7.81
C ILE A 76 8.41 -7.54 -8.62
N THR A 77 7.76 -7.26 -9.74
CA THR A 77 8.13 -6.13 -10.59
C THR A 77 7.82 -4.78 -9.93
N LYS A 78 8.50 -3.72 -10.40
CA LYS A 78 8.22 -2.33 -10.01
C LYS A 78 6.71 -1.99 -10.04
N HIS A 79 6.01 -2.40 -11.10
CA HIS A 79 4.60 -2.10 -11.30
C HIS A 79 3.71 -2.86 -10.31
N ALA A 80 4.01 -4.14 -10.07
CA ALA A 80 3.33 -4.95 -9.08
C ALA A 80 3.51 -4.37 -7.67
N TYR A 81 4.74 -3.97 -7.30
CA TYR A 81 5.01 -3.31 -6.02
C TYR A 81 4.25 -1.99 -5.89
N ALA A 82 4.25 -1.15 -6.93
CA ALA A 82 3.52 0.11 -6.91
C ALA A 82 2.00 -0.09 -6.73
N ALA A 83 1.41 -1.10 -7.38
CA ALA A 83 0.01 -1.43 -7.22
C ALA A 83 -0.28 -1.97 -5.80
N LEU A 84 0.60 -2.82 -5.26
CA LEU A 84 0.50 -3.36 -3.92
C LEU A 84 0.55 -2.24 -2.86
N LEU A 85 1.52 -1.33 -2.96
CA LEU A 85 1.68 -0.21 -2.05
C LEU A 85 0.44 0.70 -2.06
N ARG A 86 -0.13 1.00 -3.23
CA ARG A 86 -1.37 1.80 -3.33
C ARG A 86 -2.56 1.12 -2.65
N ARG A 87 -2.67 -0.21 -2.73
CA ARG A 87 -3.74 -0.97 -2.07
C ARG A 87 -3.52 -0.97 -0.56
N ALA A 88 -2.29 -1.19 -0.10
CA ALA A 88 -1.92 -1.17 1.31
C ALA A 88 -2.22 0.17 1.98
N LEU A 89 -1.86 1.29 1.32
CA LEU A 89 -2.15 2.64 1.83
C LEU A 89 -3.65 2.89 1.97
N ARG A 90 -4.46 2.53 0.95
CA ARG A 90 -5.92 2.67 1.02
C ARG A 90 -6.55 1.80 2.09
N ALA A 91 -6.05 0.57 2.26
CA ALA A 91 -6.55 -0.34 3.29
C ALA A 91 -6.34 0.25 4.70
N GLY A 92 -5.18 0.84 4.96
CA GLY A 92 -4.93 1.52 6.23
C GLY A 92 -5.79 2.78 6.45
N GLU A 93 -6.18 3.49 5.39
CA GLU A 93 -7.15 4.60 5.49
C GLU A 93 -8.56 4.10 5.81
N ILE A 94 -9.00 2.98 5.21
CA ILE A 94 -10.32 2.40 5.48
C ILE A 94 -10.42 1.89 6.92
N THR A 95 -9.41 1.18 7.42
CA THR A 95 -9.42 0.66 8.79
C THR A 95 -9.33 1.78 9.84
N ALA A 96 -8.70 2.91 9.52
CA ALA A 96 -8.65 4.07 10.40
C ALA A 96 -10.01 4.80 10.52
N ASP A 97 -10.99 4.50 9.67
CA ASP A 97 -12.35 5.00 9.77
C ASP A 97 -13.28 3.93 10.41
N PRO A 98 -13.44 3.95 11.75
CA PRO A 98 -14.36 3.02 12.43
C PRO A 98 -15.83 3.23 12.03
N SER A 99 -16.17 4.29 11.28
CA SER A 99 -17.53 4.53 10.79
C SER A 99 -17.92 3.58 9.64
N ALA A 100 -16.94 3.01 8.93
CA ALA A 100 -17.18 2.07 7.84
C ALA A 100 -17.56 0.65 8.31
N GLU A 101 -17.26 0.29 9.56
CA GLU A 101 -17.53 -1.05 10.10
C GLU A 101 -19.01 -1.32 10.41
N HIS A 102 -19.87 -0.31 10.44
CA HIS A 102 -21.33 -0.49 10.61
C HIS A 102 -22.10 -0.68 9.29
N ALA A 103 -21.44 -0.60 8.13
CA ALA A 103 -22.10 -0.77 6.82
C ALA A 103 -22.05 -2.21 6.26
N GLY A 104 -21.47 -3.16 7.00
CA GLY A 104 -21.10 -4.47 6.45
C GLY A 104 -21.57 -5.71 7.22
N ARG A 105 -22.48 -5.59 8.20
CA ARG A 105 -22.96 -6.76 8.94
C ARG A 105 -24.47 -6.73 9.19
N ASP A 106 -25.24 -7.10 8.17
CA ASP A 106 -26.46 -7.89 8.36
C ASP A 106 -26.70 -8.80 7.15
N TRP A 107 -26.17 -10.02 7.22
CA TRP A 107 -26.52 -11.14 6.35
C TRP A 107 -27.07 -12.32 7.18
N SER A 108 -27.59 -12.03 8.39
CA SER A 108 -28.08 -13.07 9.31
C SER A 108 -29.60 -13.12 9.42
N ASN A 109 -30.33 -12.41 8.56
CA ASN A 109 -31.80 -12.42 8.51
C ASN A 109 -32.37 -13.06 7.21
N PHE A 110 -31.66 -14.00 6.59
CA PHE A 110 -32.18 -14.73 5.42
C PHE A 110 -32.17 -16.25 5.63
N ASP A 111 -32.82 -16.71 6.69
CA ASP A 111 -33.59 -17.97 6.71
C ASP A 111 -34.70 -17.84 7.77
N GLU A 112 -35.79 -18.59 7.61
CA GLU A 112 -37.02 -18.63 8.43
C GLU A 112 -38.11 -17.58 8.15
N SER A 113 -38.79 -17.70 7.01
CA SER A 113 -40.26 -17.53 6.95
C SER A 113 -40.82 -18.13 5.67
N GLY A 114 -41.33 -19.36 5.77
CA GLY A 114 -41.92 -20.08 4.64
C GLY A 114 -42.33 -21.52 4.90
N ARG A 115 -42.04 -22.10 6.08
CA ARG A 115 -42.84 -23.21 6.62
C ARG A 115 -44.12 -22.63 7.21
N THR A 116 -45.19 -22.69 6.43
CA THR A 116 -46.53 -22.90 6.98
C THR A 116 -47.09 -24.14 6.29
N GLU A 117 -47.40 -25.12 7.13
CA GLU A 117 -48.15 -26.34 6.86
C GLU A 117 -49.43 -26.01 6.06
N THR A 118 -49.95 -26.90 5.20
CA THR A 118 -50.67 -28.13 5.57
C THR A 118 -51.02 -28.89 4.30
#